data_AF-A0A355RAC1-F1
#
_entry.id   AF-A0A355RAC1-F1
#
_cell.length_a   1.000
_cell.length_b   1.000
_cell.length_c   1.000
_cell.angle_alpha   90.00
_cell.angle_beta   90.00
_cell.angle_gamma   90.00
#
_symmetry.space_group_name_H-M   'P 1'
#
loop_
_entity.id
_entity.type
_entity.pdbx_description
1 polymer ?
#
loop_
_entity_poly.entity_id
_entity_poly.type
_entity_poly.pdbx_seq_one_letter_code
_entity_poly.pdbx_strand_id
1 'polypeptide(L)'
;MNSRLSLIARQVERREQQQAPAPVESSGLGAALEQVINEAVEARVQAALQEQKRQLEFSKPKPTYTDFKDLPPVHRAAAPRAMEVQLMRDELRRVNKITVGNLEFYVQRNELGQIVRFVPEGTVPLPPAVPPADINRGA
;
A
#
# COMPACT_ATOMS: atom_id res chain seq x y z
N MET A 1 57.42 -21.44 -12.07
CA MET A 1 56.57 -20.23 -12.20
C MET A 1 55.58 -20.46 -13.35
N ASN A 2 54.28 -20.47 -13.06
CA ASN A 2 53.25 -20.88 -14.03
C ASN A 2 52.94 -19.75 -15.04
N SER A 3 53.35 -19.94 -16.29
CA SER A 3 53.16 -19.03 -17.42
C SER A 3 51.70 -18.64 -17.72
N ARG A 4 50.75 -19.45 -17.25
CA ARG A 4 49.31 -19.16 -17.36
C ARG A 4 48.88 -18.01 -16.44
N LEU A 5 49.49 -17.88 -15.26
CA LEU A 5 49.16 -16.80 -14.31
C LEU A 5 49.64 -15.44 -14.82
N SER A 6 50.80 -15.39 -15.48
CA SER A 6 51.30 -14.14 -16.08
C SER A 6 50.47 -13.66 -17.27
N LEU A 7 49.85 -14.59 -18.02
CA LEU A 7 48.96 -14.22 -19.12
C LEU A 7 47.62 -13.68 -18.62
N ILE A 8 47.11 -14.24 -17.52
CA ILE A 8 45.88 -13.75 -16.86
C ILE A 8 46.14 -12.36 -16.27
N ALA A 9 47.24 -12.15 -15.55
CA ALA A 9 47.61 -10.83 -15.01
C ALA A 9 47.68 -9.76 -16.11
N ARG A 10 48.30 -10.09 -17.25
CA ARG A 10 48.43 -9.17 -18.40
C ARG A 10 47.11 -8.90 -19.13
N GLN A 11 46.12 -9.80 -19.00
CA GLN A 11 44.76 -9.58 -19.51
C GLN A 11 43.92 -8.72 -18.56
N VAL A 12 44.13 -8.86 -17.25
CA VAL A 12 43.45 -8.04 -16.22
C VAL A 12 43.95 -6.60 -16.29
N GLU A 13 45.26 -6.36 -16.33
CA GLU A 13 45.82 -5.00 -16.47
C GLU A 13 45.33 -4.28 -17.72
N ARG A 14 45.20 -5.01 -18.85
CA ARG A 14 44.67 -4.42 -20.10
C ARG A 14 43.19 -4.08 -20.00
N ARG A 15 42.43 -4.81 -19.20
CA ARG A 15 41.00 -4.56 -18.95
C ARG A 15 40.81 -3.36 -18.01
N GLU A 16 41.63 -3.26 -16.98
CA GLU A 16 41.63 -2.14 -16.04
C GLU A 16 42.07 -0.84 -16.73
N GLN A 17 43.06 -0.88 -17.63
CA GLN A 17 43.48 0.29 -18.42
C GLN A 17 42.47 0.72 -19.49
N GLN A 18 41.55 -0.15 -19.91
CA GLN A 18 40.49 0.17 -20.89
C GLN A 18 39.19 0.64 -20.25
N GLN A 19 39.08 0.62 -18.92
CA GLN A 19 38.01 1.34 -18.23
C GLN A 19 38.35 2.82 -18.24
N ALA A 20 37.75 3.55 -19.18
CA ALA A 20 37.74 5.01 -19.16
C ALA A 20 37.31 5.50 -17.77
N PRO A 21 37.93 6.57 -17.24
CA PRO A 21 37.51 7.15 -15.97
C PRO A 21 36.00 7.44 -16.03
N ALA A 22 35.28 7.04 -14.98
CA ALA A 22 33.86 7.36 -14.85
C ALA A 22 33.68 8.88 -15.05
N PRO A 23 32.70 9.31 -15.84
CA PRO A 23 32.54 10.73 -16.14
C PRO A 23 32.38 11.49 -14.82
N VAL A 24 33.27 12.46 -14.61
CA VAL A 24 33.20 13.45 -13.54
C VAL A 24 31.78 14.01 -13.57
N GLU A 25 31.07 14.01 -12.44
CA GLU A 25 29.71 14.56 -12.34
C GLU A 25 29.71 15.98 -12.92
N SER A 26 29.24 16.09 -14.16
CA SER A 26 29.27 17.33 -14.92
C SER A 26 28.08 18.16 -14.45
N SER A 27 28.29 18.95 -13.40
CA SER A 27 27.33 19.98 -12.98
C SER A 27 27.15 21.01 -14.10
N GLY A 28 26.20 20.76 -15.00
CA GLY A 28 25.94 21.59 -16.17
C GLY A 28 24.67 21.20 -16.93
N LEU A 29 24.16 22.15 -17.74
CA LEU A 29 22.95 21.99 -18.55
C LEU A 29 22.95 20.71 -19.42
N GLY A 30 24.12 20.26 -19.89
CA GLY A 30 24.27 19.01 -20.64
C GLY A 30 23.90 17.77 -19.83
N ALA A 31 24.36 17.66 -18.57
CA ALA A 31 24.01 16.53 -17.71
C ALA A 31 22.54 16.56 -17.29
N ALA A 32 21.97 17.75 -17.09
CA ALA A 32 20.54 17.90 -16.85
C ALA A 32 19.70 17.45 -18.05
N LEU A 33 20.14 17.77 -19.28
CA LEU A 33 19.51 17.29 -20.51
C LEU A 33 19.63 15.76 -20.65
N GLU A 34 20.79 15.18 -20.34
CA GLU A 34 20.99 13.73 -20.34
C GLU A 34 20.08 13.03 -19.31
N GLN A 35 19.94 13.60 -18.11
CA GLN A 35 19.01 13.09 -17.10
C GLN A 35 17.56 13.11 -17.59
N VAL A 36 17.10 14.23 -18.16
CA VAL A 36 15.74 14.35 -18.71
C VAL A 36 15.50 13.36 -19.84
N ILE A 37 16.50 13.15 -20.71
CA ILE A 37 16.41 12.16 -21.80
C ILE A 37 16.32 10.75 -21.22
N ASN A 38 17.15 10.42 -20.23
CA ASN A 38 17.16 9.11 -19.59
C ASN A 38 15.82 8.83 -18.90
N GLU A 39 15.27 9.79 -18.15
CA GLU A 39 13.96 9.69 -17.52
C GLU A 39 12.84 9.47 -18.56
N ALA A 40 12.86 10.21 -19.66
CA ALA A 40 11.86 10.07 -20.72
C ALA A 40 11.96 8.72 -21.45
N VAL A 41 13.17 8.20 -21.65
CA VAL A 41 13.40 6.87 -22.24
C VAL A 41 12.95 5.78 -21.27
N GLU A 42 13.33 5.85 -20.00
CA GLU A 42 12.90 4.91 -18.98
C GLU A 42 11.38 4.85 -18.86
N ALA A 43 10.71 6.01 -18.82
CA ALA A 43 9.26 6.08 -18.77
C ALA A 43 8.60 5.40 -19.99
N ARG A 44 9.13 5.63 -21.20
CA ARG A 44 8.62 4.98 -22.43
C ARG A 44 8.85 3.48 -22.44
N VAL A 45 10.02 3.02 -22.01
CA VAL A 45 10.36 1.59 -21.95
C VAL A 45 9.48 0.90 -20.91
N GLN A 46 9.28 1.50 -19.74
CA GLN A 46 8.41 0.96 -18.71
C GLN A 46 6.96 0.87 -19.20
N ALA A 47 6.44 1.90 -19.89
CA ALA A 47 5.11 1.87 -20.47
C ALA A 47 4.95 0.73 -21.50
N ALA A 48 5.91 0.59 -22.41
CA ALA A 48 5.92 -0.48 -23.41
C ALA A 48 5.99 -1.89 -22.76
N LEU A 49 6.82 -2.06 -21.73
CA LEU A 49 6.91 -3.32 -20.98
C LEU A 49 5.62 -3.64 -20.22
N GLN A 50 4.95 -2.64 -19.65
CA GLN A 50 3.66 -2.86 -19.01
C GLN A 50 2.57 -3.25 -20.01
N GLU A 51 2.55 -2.63 -21.19
CA GLU A 51 1.62 -2.97 -22.25
C GLU A 51 1.86 -4.40 -22.76
N GLN A 52 3.12 -4.77 -22.97
CA GLN A 52 3.50 -6.13 -23.34
C GLN A 52 3.08 -7.16 -22.26
N LYS A 53 3.29 -6.85 -20.97
CA LYS A 53 2.83 -7.72 -19.87
C LYS A 53 1.32 -7.90 -19.87
N ARG A 54 0.55 -6.83 -20.09
CA ARG A 54 -0.92 -6.92 -20.21
C ARG A 54 -1.35 -7.78 -21.40
N GLN A 55 -0.70 -7.62 -22.55
CA GLN A 55 -0.99 -8.45 -23.73
C GLN A 55 -0.67 -9.93 -23.46
N LEU A 56 0.44 -10.22 -22.78
CA LEU A 56 0.80 -11.58 -22.36
C LEU A 56 -0.17 -12.16 -21.34
N GLU A 57 -0.70 -11.37 -20.42
CA GLU A 57 -1.74 -11.82 -19.48
C GLU A 57 -3.04 -12.14 -20.19
N PHE A 58 -3.39 -11.35 -21.22
CA PHE A 58 -4.60 -11.57 -22.00
C PHE A 58 -4.49 -12.76 -22.97
N SER A 59 -3.28 -13.03 -23.50
CA SER A 59 -3.02 -14.15 -24.40
C SER A 59 -2.81 -15.48 -23.68
N LYS A 60 -2.65 -15.49 -22.36
CA LYS A 60 -2.58 -16.73 -21.59
C LYS A 60 -3.89 -17.52 -21.74
N PRO A 61 -3.81 -18.81 -22.10
CA PRO A 61 -5.00 -19.65 -22.16
C PRO A 61 -5.62 -19.70 -20.76
N LYS A 62 -6.91 -19.35 -20.68
CA LYS A 62 -7.66 -19.45 -19.43
C LYS A 62 -7.85 -20.93 -19.09
N PRO A 63 -7.71 -21.33 -17.80
CA PRO A 63 -7.99 -22.69 -17.40
C PRO A 63 -9.45 -23.01 -17.74
N THR A 64 -9.64 -24.01 -18.58
CA THR A 64 -10.96 -24.54 -18.91
C THR A 64 -11.17 -25.76 -18.03
N TYR A 65 -12.12 -25.67 -17.10
CA TYR A 65 -12.44 -26.76 -16.20
C TYR A 65 -13.53 -27.63 -16.84
N THR A 66 -13.23 -28.91 -17.05
CA THR A 66 -14.16 -29.87 -17.67
C THR A 66 -14.98 -30.66 -16.64
N ASP A 67 -14.48 -30.78 -15.41
CA ASP A 67 -15.18 -31.42 -14.30
C ASP A 67 -15.35 -30.43 -13.13
N PHE A 68 -16.44 -30.58 -12.38
CA PHE A 68 -16.78 -29.76 -11.23
C PHE A 68 -15.73 -29.83 -10.11
N LYS A 69 -14.98 -30.94 -10.05
CA LYS A 69 -13.90 -31.14 -9.08
C LYS A 69 -12.66 -30.29 -9.36
N ASP A 70 -12.50 -29.82 -10.60
CA ASP A 70 -11.34 -29.03 -11.01
C ASP A 70 -11.54 -27.53 -10.72
N LEU A 71 -12.77 -27.12 -10.36
CA LEU A 71 -13.08 -25.75 -10.00
C LEU A 71 -12.38 -25.38 -8.69
N PRO A 72 -11.72 -24.21 -8.63
CA PRO A 72 -11.16 -23.73 -7.37
C PRO A 72 -12.30 -23.55 -6.35
N PRO A 73 -12.06 -23.87 -5.07
CA PRO A 73 -13.07 -23.71 -4.03
C PRO A 73 -13.46 -22.23 -3.91
N VAL A 74 -14.77 -21.96 -3.89
CA VAL A 74 -15.29 -20.60 -3.69
C VAL A 74 -14.79 -20.08 -2.34
N HIS A 75 -14.19 -18.89 -2.34
CA HIS A 75 -13.76 -18.22 -1.11
C HIS A 75 -14.97 -18.02 -0.20
N ARG A 76 -15.04 -18.80 0.88
CA ARG A 76 -16.06 -18.65 1.91
C ARG A 76 -15.63 -17.53 2.84
N ALA A 77 -16.46 -16.49 2.94
CA ALA A 77 -16.27 -15.48 3.98
C ALA A 77 -16.30 -16.16 5.36
N ALA A 78 -15.41 -15.74 6.26
CA ALA A 78 -15.41 -16.24 7.63
C ALA A 78 -16.77 -15.91 8.28
N ALA A 79 -17.33 -16.88 9.01
CA ALA A 79 -18.56 -16.65 9.76
C ALA A 79 -18.34 -15.52 10.78
N PRO A 80 -19.31 -14.61 10.96
CA PRO A 80 -19.21 -13.55 11.95
C PRO A 80 -19.05 -14.18 13.35
N ARG A 81 -18.02 -13.76 14.09
CA ARG A 81 -17.82 -14.18 15.48
C ARG A 81 -18.82 -13.44 16.36
N ALA A 82 -19.44 -14.14 17.31
CA ALA A 82 -20.22 -13.50 18.35
C ALA A 82 -19.30 -12.57 19.14
N MET A 83 -19.66 -11.28 19.21
CA MET A 83 -18.94 -10.27 19.97
C MET A 83 -19.80 -9.84 21.15
N GLU A 84 -19.23 -9.85 22.34
CA GLU A 84 -19.86 -9.26 23.52
C GLU A 84 -19.69 -7.74 23.49
N VAL A 85 -20.79 -7.02 23.68
CA VAL A 85 -20.81 -5.56 23.75
C VAL A 85 -21.35 -5.15 25.10
N GLN A 86 -20.53 -4.46 25.88
CA GLN A 86 -20.92 -3.93 27.18
C GLN A 86 -21.17 -2.43 27.07
N LEU A 87 -22.30 -1.98 27.61
CA LEU A 87 -22.75 -0.58 27.54
C LEU A 87 -22.80 -0.02 28.96
N MET A 88 -21.87 0.87 29.29
CA MET A 88 -21.87 1.57 30.57
C MET A 88 -22.70 2.83 30.47
N ARG A 89 -23.64 2.98 31.41
CA ARG A 89 -24.52 4.16 31.50
C ARG A 89 -24.04 5.09 32.61
N ASP A 90 -24.19 6.38 32.36
CA ASP A 90 -23.95 7.43 33.35
C ASP A 90 -25.13 7.60 34.32
N GLU A 91 -25.01 8.55 35.25
CA GLU A 91 -26.03 8.89 36.25
C GLU A 91 -27.35 9.36 35.63
N LEU A 92 -27.32 9.88 34.40
CA LEU A 92 -28.48 10.26 33.61
C LEU A 92 -29.07 9.09 32.80
N ARG A 93 -28.61 7.86 33.06
CA ARG A 93 -28.97 6.62 32.35
C ARG A 93 -28.66 6.64 30.85
N ARG A 94 -27.76 7.51 30.40
CA ARG A 94 -27.31 7.60 29.01
C ARG A 94 -26.05 6.75 28.84
N VAL A 95 -25.91 6.10 27.69
CA VAL A 95 -24.68 5.36 27.37
C VAL A 95 -23.54 6.36 27.18
N ASN A 96 -22.48 6.19 27.96
CA ASN A 96 -21.28 7.04 27.97
C ASN A 96 -20.03 6.27 27.49
N LYS A 97 -19.91 4.99 27.85
CA LYS A 97 -18.80 4.12 27.43
C LYS A 97 -19.31 2.82 26.83
N ILE A 98 -18.69 2.37 25.75
CA ILE A 98 -18.98 1.12 25.05
C ILE A 98 -17.70 0.30 24.99
N THR A 99 -17.78 -0.94 25.47
CA THR A 99 -16.67 -1.90 25.41
C THR A 99 -17.04 -3.01 24.43
N VAL A 100 -16.20 -3.22 23.42
CA VAL A 100 -16.37 -4.24 22.38
C VAL A 100 -15.14 -5.14 22.42
N GLY A 101 -15.24 -6.29 23.07
CA GLY A 101 -14.08 -7.13 23.38
C GLY A 101 -13.05 -6.35 24.23
N ASN A 102 -11.86 -6.10 23.68
CA ASN A 102 -10.78 -5.36 24.36
C ASN A 102 -10.70 -3.87 23.96
N LEU A 103 -11.65 -3.39 23.16
CA LEU A 103 -11.67 -2.00 22.70
C LEU A 103 -12.68 -1.20 23.50
N GLU A 104 -12.24 -0.05 24.00
CA GLU A 104 -13.06 0.86 24.78
C GLU A 104 -13.30 2.17 24.01
N PHE A 105 -14.56 2.57 23.94
CA PHE A 105 -15.00 3.75 23.21
C PHE A 105 -15.85 4.67 24.09
N TYR A 106 -15.55 5.96 24.06
CA TYR A 106 -16.41 7.01 24.59
C TYR A 106 -17.47 7.41 23.56
N VAL A 107 -18.65 7.73 24.05
CA VAL A 107 -19.79 8.16 23.24
C VAL A 107 -19.83 9.68 23.19
N GLN A 108 -19.58 10.26 22.02
CA GLN A 108 -19.74 11.69 21.79
C GLN A 108 -21.17 12.02 21.36
N ARG A 109 -21.76 13.03 22.00
CA ARG A 109 -23.12 13.50 21.72
C ARG A 109 -23.11 14.93 21.22
N ASN A 110 -24.13 15.28 20.44
CA ASN A 110 -24.42 16.67 20.07
C ASN A 110 -25.21 17.39 21.19
N GLU A 111 -25.44 18.68 21.01
CA GLU A 111 -26.21 19.53 21.93
C GLU A 111 -27.66 19.04 22.12
N LEU A 112 -28.21 18.32 21.14
CA LEU A 112 -29.53 17.69 21.19
C LEU A 112 -29.52 16.32 21.90
N GLY A 113 -28.36 15.86 22.39
CA GLY A 113 -28.21 14.61 23.13
C GLY A 113 -28.14 13.34 22.28
N GLN A 114 -28.10 13.44 20.95
CA GLN A 114 -27.96 12.30 20.02
C GLN A 114 -26.52 11.81 19.96
N ILE A 115 -26.32 10.51 19.76
CA ILE A 115 -24.99 9.92 19.58
C ILE A 115 -24.49 10.26 18.17
N VAL A 116 -23.33 10.90 18.08
CA VAL A 116 -22.71 11.30 16.80
C VAL A 116 -21.53 10.40 16.46
N ARG A 117 -20.72 10.04 17.45
CA ARG A 117 -19.45 9.34 17.23
C ARG A 117 -19.05 8.48 18.43
N PHE A 118 -18.34 7.40 18.14
CA PHE A 118 -17.57 6.63 19.10
C PHE A 118 -16.09 7.03 19.00
N VAL A 119 -15.48 7.42 20.12
CA VAL A 119 -14.09 7.89 20.18
C VAL A 119 -13.28 6.91 21.02
N PRO A 120 -12.15 6.38 20.52
CA PRO A 120 -11.29 5.51 21.33
C PRO A 120 -10.77 6.24 22.57
N GLU A 121 -10.68 5.53 23.70
CA GLU A 121 -10.25 6.10 24.98
C GLU A 121 -8.86 6.78 24.95
N GLY A 122 -7.99 6.38 24.02
CA GLY A 122 -6.65 6.99 23.86
C GLY A 122 -6.60 8.31 23.07
N THR A 123 -7.72 8.84 22.56
CA THR A 123 -7.71 10.06 21.73
C THR A 123 -8.01 11.29 22.59
N VAL A 124 -6.94 11.95 23.08
CA VAL A 124 -7.03 13.21 23.85
C VAL A 124 -6.24 14.32 23.13
N PRO A 125 -6.77 15.55 22.98
CA PRO A 125 -8.12 15.98 23.36
C PRO A 125 -9.21 15.38 22.48
N LEU A 126 -10.43 15.27 23.00
CA LEU A 126 -11.57 14.82 22.20
C LEU A 126 -11.78 15.79 21.02
N PRO A 127 -11.88 15.29 19.78
CA PRO A 127 -12.15 16.14 18.64
C PRO A 127 -13.51 16.84 18.79
N PRO A 128 -13.68 18.04 18.19
CA PRO A 128 -14.95 18.77 18.28
C PRO A 128 -16.11 17.94 17.74
N ALA A 129 -17.30 18.12 18.33
CA ALA A 129 -18.49 17.39 17.93
C ALA A 129 -18.84 17.71 16.48
N VAL A 130 -18.87 16.68 15.64
CA VAL A 130 -19.28 16.83 14.24
C VAL A 130 -20.80 17.02 14.21
N PRO A 131 -21.35 17.95 13.41
CA PRO A 131 -22.79 18.07 13.26
C PRO A 131 -23.39 16.74 12.76
N PRO A 132 -24.64 16.40 13.15
CA PRO A 132 -25.29 15.19 12.68
C PRO A 132 -25.34 15.17 11.14
N ALA A 133 -25.20 13.98 10.57
CA ALA A 133 -25.31 13.75 9.14
C ALA A 133 -26.67 14.26 8.62
N ASP A 134 -26.69 14.81 7.40
CA ASP A 134 -27.88 15.46 6.83
C ASP A 134 -29.11 14.54 6.77
N ILE A 135 -28.90 13.23 6.68
CA ILE A 135 -29.95 12.20 6.75
C ILE A 135 -30.77 12.22 8.05
N ASN A 136 -30.24 12.79 9.14
CA ASN A 136 -30.88 12.84 10.45
C ASN A 136 -31.47 14.23 10.79
N ARG A 137 -31.43 15.20 9.87
CA ARG A 137 -31.93 16.58 10.09
C ARG A 137 -33.41 16.78 9.72
N GLY A 138 -34.11 15.73 9.27
CA GLY A 138 -35.45 15.86 8.69
C GLY A 138 -36.42 14.72 9.05
N ALA A 139 -36.50 14.34 10.32
CA ALA A 139 -37.59 13.53 10.87
C ALA A 139 -38.20 14.23 12.08
#